data_AF-A0A5J5A147-F1
#
_entry.id   AF-A0A5J5A147-F1
#
_cell.length_a   1.000
_cell.length_b   1.000
_cell.length_c   1.000
_cell.angle_alpha   90.00
_cell.angle_beta   90.00
_cell.angle_gamma   90.00
#
_symmetry.space_group_name_H-M   'P 1'
#
loop_
_entity.id
_entity.type
_entity.pdbx_description
1 polymer ?
#
loop_
_entity_poly.entity_id
_entity_poly.type
_entity_poly.pdbx_seq_one_letter_code
_entity_poly.pdbx_strand_id
1 'polypeptide(L)'
;MAMLSKVWWTRVLTKVPERYIQPPDERIDKSNALPHDEQPRIDLSGLDGLNRDQVVNAIAKVAETVGFFQVVNHGTEVLNMEWVPQAHNQECQSQYSQLPGSTEKIGPLPELVESDGVANYRHVIFEDYMNNFFGQAHEGKTSLDFAQISSP
;
A
#
# COMPACT_ATOMS: atom_id res chain seq x y z
N MET A 1 1.00 15.96 11.13
CA MET A 1 -0.44 15.79 10.86
C MET A 1 -0.68 14.41 10.24
N ALA A 2 -0.88 13.39 11.08
CA ALA A 2 -1.16 12.00 10.67
C ALA A 2 -2.68 11.72 10.65
N MET A 3 -3.47 12.68 10.16
CA MET A 3 -4.93 12.67 10.35
C MET A 3 -5.67 12.09 9.14
N LEU A 4 -5.15 12.20 7.91
CA LEU A 4 -5.90 11.82 6.72
C LEU A 4 -5.74 10.34 6.30
N SER A 5 -4.66 9.66 6.67
CA SER A 5 -4.56 8.20 6.45
C SER A 5 -5.34 7.41 7.51
N LYS A 6 -5.55 7.96 8.72
CA LYS A 6 -6.36 7.30 9.75
C LYS A 6 -7.84 7.22 9.39
N VAL A 7 -8.41 8.23 8.71
CA VAL A 7 -9.88 8.31 8.49
C VAL A 7 -10.46 7.12 7.72
N TRP A 8 -9.71 6.54 6.78
CA TRP A 8 -10.13 5.34 6.03
C TRP A 8 -10.02 4.04 6.85
N TRP A 9 -9.13 3.99 7.85
CA TRP A 9 -8.95 2.84 8.75
C TRP A 9 -9.67 2.98 10.11
N THR A 10 -10.11 4.19 10.50
CA THR A 10 -10.78 4.46 11.79
C THR A 10 -12.30 4.40 11.71
N ARG A 11 -12.90 4.15 10.54
CA ARG A 11 -14.24 3.56 10.54
C ARG A 11 -14.06 2.15 11.08
N VAL A 12 -14.57 1.90 12.29
CA VAL A 12 -14.72 0.54 12.81
C VAL A 12 -15.66 -0.19 11.86
N LEU A 13 -15.11 -0.79 10.82
CA LEU A 13 -15.83 -1.63 9.88
C LEU A 13 -16.11 -2.92 10.63
N THR A 14 -17.37 -3.11 11.03
CA THR A 14 -17.82 -4.36 11.67
C THR A 14 -17.93 -5.51 10.66
N LYS A 15 -17.92 -5.20 9.35
CA LYS A 15 -17.96 -6.15 8.25
C LYS A 15 -17.04 -5.71 7.11
N VAL A 16 -16.43 -6.68 6.44
CA VAL A 16 -15.62 -6.47 5.24
C VAL A 16 -16.55 -6.09 4.07
N PRO A 17 -16.28 -5.00 3.33
CA PRO A 17 -17.08 -4.64 2.15
C PRO A 17 -17.00 -5.71 1.04
N GLU A 18 -18.11 -5.90 0.31
CA GLU A 18 -18.27 -6.99 -0.67
C GLU A 18 -17.18 -7.03 -1.74
N ARG A 19 -16.74 -5.87 -2.25
CA ARG A 19 -15.66 -5.77 -3.24
C ARG A 19 -14.29 -6.31 -2.79
N TYR A 20 -14.10 -6.54 -1.49
CA TYR A 20 -12.87 -7.13 -0.93
C TYR A 20 -13.08 -8.59 -0.48
N ILE A 21 -14.30 -9.11 -0.58
CA ILE A 21 -14.57 -10.53 -0.30
C ILE A 21 -14.19 -11.30 -1.57
N GLN A 22 -13.16 -12.13 -1.46
CA GLN A 22 -12.74 -13.01 -2.56
C GLN A 22 -13.88 -13.96 -3.00
N PRO A 23 -13.90 -14.37 -4.28
CA PRO A 23 -14.76 -15.46 -4.75
C PRO A 23 -14.66 -16.70 -3.85
N PRO A 24 -15.75 -17.48 -3.64
CA PRO A 24 -15.76 -18.60 -2.71
C PRO A 24 -14.61 -19.62 -2.90
N ASP A 25 -14.20 -19.83 -4.15
CA ASP A 25 -13.13 -20.72 -4.59
C ASP A 25 -11.71 -20.17 -4.34
N GLU A 26 -11.55 -18.86 -4.18
CA GLU A 26 -10.28 -18.21 -3.83
C GLU A 26 -10.10 -17.97 -2.33
N ARG A 27 -11.17 -18.12 -1.54
CA ARG A 27 -11.12 -17.88 -0.09
C ARG A 27 -10.21 -18.90 0.59
N ILE A 28 -9.28 -18.39 1.39
CA ILE A 28 -8.38 -19.22 2.20
C ILE A 28 -9.19 -20.01 3.24
N ASP A 29 -9.20 -21.33 3.10
CA ASP A 29 -9.69 -22.24 4.13
C ASP A 29 -8.64 -22.42 5.23
N LYS A 30 -8.87 -21.76 6.36
CA LYS A 30 -7.97 -21.82 7.53
C LYS A 30 -7.92 -23.20 8.17
N SER A 31 -8.88 -24.08 7.90
CA SER A 31 -8.90 -25.43 8.47
C SER A 31 -7.85 -26.36 7.86
N ASN A 32 -7.39 -26.04 6.63
CA ASN A 32 -6.36 -26.80 5.92
C ASN A 32 -4.94 -26.24 6.13
N ALA A 33 -4.79 -25.15 6.90
CA ALA A 33 -3.49 -24.56 7.15
C ALA A 33 -2.67 -25.44 8.11
N LEU A 34 -1.39 -25.66 7.80
CA LEU A 34 -0.46 -26.25 8.75
C LEU A 34 -0.29 -25.31 9.95
N PRO A 35 -0.31 -25.83 11.20
CA PRO A 35 0.06 -25.06 12.38
C PRO A 35 1.44 -24.42 12.20
N HIS A 36 1.63 -23.22 12.78
CA HIS A 36 2.88 -22.47 12.64
C HIS A 36 4.11 -23.29 13.06
N ASP A 37 3.97 -24.06 14.15
CA ASP A 37 5.05 -24.88 14.70
C ASP A 37 5.40 -26.10 13.83
N GLU A 38 4.53 -26.45 12.89
CA GLU A 38 4.73 -27.55 11.93
C GLU A 38 5.28 -27.05 10.58
N GLN A 39 5.37 -25.73 10.37
CA GLN A 39 5.96 -25.17 9.16
C GLN A 39 7.48 -25.43 9.14
N PRO A 40 8.05 -25.94 8.04
CA PRO A 40 9.48 -26.17 7.95
C PRO A 40 10.28 -24.90 8.20
N ARG A 41 11.24 -24.97 9.14
CA ARG A 41 12.16 -23.88 9.48
C ARG A 41 13.59 -24.39 9.34
N ILE A 42 14.37 -23.77 8.46
CA ILE A 42 15.74 -24.20 8.14
C ILE A 42 16.75 -23.23 8.76
N ASP A 43 17.72 -23.78 9.49
CA ASP A 43 18.85 -23.02 10.03
C ASP A 43 19.98 -22.93 8.99
N LEU A 44 20.31 -21.70 8.57
CA LEU A 44 21.33 -21.44 7.56
C LEU A 44 22.73 -21.21 8.13
N SER A 45 22.92 -21.27 9.45
CA SER A 45 24.23 -21.08 10.10
C SER A 45 25.32 -22.03 9.58
N GLY A 46 24.93 -23.22 9.13
CA GLY A 46 25.84 -24.23 8.57
C GLY A 46 26.16 -24.07 7.09
N LEU A 47 25.59 -23.08 6.39
CA LEU A 47 25.68 -22.96 4.92
C LEU A 47 27.09 -22.63 4.43
N ASP A 48 27.87 -21.87 5.21
CA ASP A 48 29.25 -21.49 4.87
C ASP A 48 30.31 -22.34 5.59
N GLY A 49 29.88 -23.46 6.21
CA GLY A 49 30.74 -24.35 6.99
C GLY A 49 30.76 -25.79 6.47
N LEU A 50 31.29 -26.69 7.30
CA LEU A 50 31.41 -28.13 7.00
C LEU A 50 30.04 -28.84 6.82
N ASN A 51 28.95 -28.20 7.26
CA ASN A 51 27.59 -28.72 7.18
C ASN A 51 26.83 -28.25 5.93
N ARG A 52 27.50 -27.57 4.98
CA ARG A 52 26.87 -26.99 3.79
C ARG A 52 25.98 -27.98 3.05
N ASP A 53 26.47 -29.19 2.79
CA ASP A 53 25.72 -30.20 2.04
C ASP A 53 24.43 -30.63 2.77
N GLN A 54 24.46 -30.68 4.10
CA GLN A 54 23.27 -31.01 4.89
C GLN A 54 22.22 -29.91 4.79
N VAL A 55 22.63 -28.64 4.88
CA VAL A 55 21.73 -27.48 4.75
C VAL A 55 21.15 -27.40 3.34
N VAL A 56 21.98 -27.56 2.30
CA VAL A 56 21.53 -27.56 0.89
C VAL A 56 20.54 -28.68 0.63
N ASN A 57 20.81 -29.90 1.11
CA ASN A 57 19.88 -31.02 0.96
C ASN A 57 18.57 -30.80 1.71
N ALA A 58 18.60 -30.17 2.89
CA ALA A 58 17.39 -29.80 3.62
C ALA A 58 16.55 -28.79 2.84
N ILE A 59 17.18 -27.76 2.25
CA ILE A 59 16.52 -26.77 1.39
C ILE A 59 15.87 -27.45 0.18
N ALA A 60 16.63 -28.25 -0.56
CA ALA A 60 16.13 -28.96 -1.74
C ALA A 60 14.93 -29.83 -1.40
N LYS A 61 15.02 -30.64 -0.34
CA LYS A 61 13.95 -31.54 0.10
C LYS A 61 12.67 -30.78 0.47
N VAL A 62 12.79 -29.67 1.20
CA VAL A 62 11.61 -28.90 1.63
C VAL A 62 11.02 -28.09 0.47
N ALA A 63 11.86 -27.58 -0.42
CA ALA A 63 11.41 -26.91 -1.64
C ALA A 63 10.63 -27.87 -2.56
N GLU A 64 11.08 -29.12 -2.70
CA GLU A 64 10.40 -30.14 -3.50
C GLU A 64 9.08 -30.62 -2.90
N THR A 65 9.00 -30.72 -1.57
CA THR A 65 7.83 -31.32 -0.89
C THR A 65 6.78 -30.31 -0.44
N VAL A 66 7.21 -29.15 0.05
CA VAL A 66 6.32 -28.13 0.62
C VAL A 66 6.28 -26.87 -0.25
N GLY A 67 7.39 -26.52 -0.90
CA GLY A 67 7.48 -25.31 -1.75
C GLY A 67 7.52 -23.98 -0.99
N PHE A 68 7.28 -23.99 0.33
CA PHE A 68 7.35 -22.81 1.20
C PHE A 68 7.89 -23.16 2.59
N PHE A 69 8.87 -22.40 3.08
CA PHE A 69 9.53 -22.66 4.36
C PHE A 69 10.16 -21.38 4.93
N GLN A 70 10.38 -21.38 6.23
CA GLN A 70 11.06 -20.30 6.95
C GLN A 70 12.56 -20.57 7.01
N VAL A 71 13.37 -19.51 7.09
CA VAL A 71 14.81 -19.61 7.30
C VAL A 71 15.25 -18.77 8.49
N VAL A 72 16.28 -19.23 9.21
CA VAL A 72 16.92 -18.50 10.31
C VAL A 72 18.43 -18.46 10.13
N ASN A 73 19.09 -17.57 10.87
CA ASN A 73 20.55 -17.40 10.83
C ASN A 73 21.07 -17.23 9.39
N HIS A 74 20.31 -16.52 8.56
CA HIS A 74 20.55 -16.31 7.13
C HIS A 74 21.63 -15.26 6.84
N GLY A 75 22.43 -14.88 7.85
CA GLY A 75 23.52 -13.91 7.71
C GLY A 75 23.09 -12.46 7.48
N THR A 76 21.79 -12.16 7.45
CA THR A 76 21.31 -10.77 7.39
C THR A 76 21.21 -10.21 8.81
N GLU A 77 21.98 -9.16 9.09
CA GLU A 77 21.87 -8.43 10.35
C GLU A 77 20.44 -7.90 10.54
N VAL A 78 19.87 -8.12 11.72
CA VAL A 78 18.49 -7.71 12.07
C VAL A 78 18.25 -6.22 11.80
N LEU A 79 19.31 -5.40 11.92
CA LEU A 79 19.29 -3.96 11.67
C LEU A 79 18.82 -3.60 10.25
N ASN A 80 19.07 -4.45 9.25
CA ASN A 80 18.65 -4.20 7.87
C ASN A 80 17.17 -4.53 7.62
N MET A 81 16.54 -5.38 8.43
CA MET A 81 15.14 -5.75 8.27
C MET A 81 14.17 -4.79 8.96
N GLU A 82 14.62 -4.11 10.02
CA GLU A 82 13.81 -3.09 10.70
C GLU A 82 13.65 -1.81 9.84
N TRP A 83 14.70 -1.43 9.10
CA TRP A 83 14.70 -0.21 8.29
C TRP A 83 13.78 -0.29 7.07
N VAL A 84 13.53 -1.48 6.50
CA VAL A 84 12.72 -1.62 5.28
C VAL A 84 11.28 -1.09 5.48
N PRO A 85 10.54 -1.48 6.54
CA PRO A 85 9.27 -0.84 6.88
C PRO A 85 9.36 0.67 7.12
N GLN A 86 10.45 1.16 7.69
CA GLN A 86 10.62 2.56 8.08
C GLN A 86 10.98 3.47 6.90
N ALA A 87 11.79 2.99 5.97
CA ALA A 87 12.13 3.68 4.72
C ALA A 87 10.89 3.91 3.86
N HIS A 88 10.05 2.88 3.71
CA HIS A 88 8.77 3.00 2.99
C HIS A 88 7.87 4.07 3.64
N ASN A 89 7.77 4.08 4.97
CA ASN A 89 7.01 5.09 5.69
C ASN A 89 7.58 6.50 5.50
N GLN A 90 8.90 6.67 5.44
CA GLN A 90 9.56 7.97 5.28
C GLN A 90 9.37 8.55 3.87
N GLU A 91 9.51 7.72 2.84
CA GLU A 91 9.34 8.13 1.44
C GLU A 91 7.89 8.55 1.17
N CYS A 92 6.91 7.76 1.66
CA CYS A 92 5.52 8.17 1.64
C CYS A 92 5.30 9.52 2.32
N GLN A 93 5.89 9.75 3.50
CA GLN A 93 5.74 11.03 4.24
C GLN A 93 6.32 12.23 3.49
N SER A 94 7.44 12.07 2.80
CA SER A 94 8.03 13.15 2.00
C SER A 94 7.09 13.63 0.89
N GLN A 95 6.40 12.70 0.22
CA GLN A 95 5.44 13.02 -0.83
C GLN A 95 4.22 13.79 -0.30
N TYR A 96 3.75 13.50 0.91
CA TYR A 96 2.64 14.24 1.53
C TYR A 96 3.02 15.66 2.00
N SER A 97 4.31 15.96 2.16
CA SER A 97 4.77 17.28 2.62
C SER A 97 4.60 18.39 1.58
N GLN A 98 4.45 18.04 0.30
CA GLN A 98 4.27 18.99 -0.79
C GLN A 98 2.80 19.22 -1.15
N LEU A 99 1.88 18.48 -0.53
CA LEU A 99 0.45 18.62 -0.82
C LEU A 99 -0.14 19.81 -0.05
N PRO A 100 -1.13 20.50 -0.63
CA PRO A 100 -1.88 21.54 0.06
C PRO A 100 -2.49 21.04 1.38
N GLY A 101 -2.69 21.96 2.33
CA GLY A 101 -3.45 21.66 3.54
C GLY A 101 -4.89 21.26 3.21
N SER A 102 -5.55 20.44 4.02
CA SER A 102 -6.91 19.95 3.72
C SER A 102 -7.93 21.07 3.53
N THR A 103 -7.79 22.18 4.23
CA THR A 103 -8.66 23.36 4.16
C THR A 103 -8.21 24.40 3.13
N GLU A 104 -7.11 24.15 2.43
CA GLU A 104 -6.54 25.08 1.46
C GLU A 104 -7.36 25.11 0.17
N LYS A 105 -7.50 26.28 -0.43
CA LYS A 105 -8.19 26.44 -1.71
C LYS A 105 -7.22 26.19 -2.84
N ILE A 106 -7.54 25.24 -3.70
CA ILE A 106 -6.83 24.97 -4.95
C ILE A 106 -7.66 25.51 -6.13
N GLY A 107 -7.00 25.93 -7.20
CA GLY A 107 -7.67 26.46 -8.39
C GLY A 107 -6.70 26.69 -9.55
N PRO A 108 -7.20 27.20 -10.69
CA PRO A 108 -6.36 27.54 -11.83
C PRO A 108 -5.26 28.54 -11.43
N LEU A 109 -4.06 28.34 -11.96
CA LEU A 109 -2.95 29.26 -11.75
C LEU A 109 -3.30 30.62 -12.37
N PRO A 110 -3.32 31.73 -11.61
CA PRO A 110 -3.73 33.04 -12.12
C PRO A 110 -2.96 33.46 -13.37
N GLU A 111 -1.66 33.22 -13.39
CA GLU A 111 -0.75 33.53 -14.51
C GLU A 111 -1.17 32.85 -15.83
N LEU A 112 -1.81 31.68 -15.76
CA LEU A 112 -2.27 30.94 -16.94
C LEU A 112 -3.64 31.43 -17.41
N VAL A 113 -4.53 31.80 -16.48
CA VAL A 113 -5.86 32.36 -16.77
C VAL A 113 -5.75 33.74 -17.44
N GLU A 114 -4.69 34.49 -17.17
CA GLU A 114 -4.43 35.78 -17.82
C GLU A 114 -4.09 35.64 -19.31
N SER A 115 -3.59 34.48 -19.75
CA SER A 115 -3.14 34.26 -21.13
C SER A 115 -4.28 33.99 -22.13
N ASP A 116 -5.35 33.33 -21.69
CA ASP A 116 -6.53 32.98 -22.50
C ASP A 116 -7.82 33.67 -22.01
N GLY A 117 -7.80 34.26 -20.82
CA GLY A 117 -8.92 34.99 -20.22
C GLY A 117 -10.06 34.10 -19.72
N VAL A 118 -9.90 32.76 -19.76
CA VAL A 118 -11.00 31.82 -19.48
C VAL A 118 -10.57 30.77 -18.46
N ALA A 119 -11.04 30.94 -17.22
CA ALA A 119 -10.96 29.88 -16.23
C ALA A 119 -12.02 28.80 -16.51
N ASN A 120 -11.59 27.58 -16.84
CA ASN A 120 -12.50 26.45 -17.02
C ASN A 120 -12.93 25.79 -15.70
N TYR A 121 -12.18 26.03 -14.62
CA TYR A 121 -12.41 25.41 -13.31
C TYR A 121 -12.47 26.46 -12.20
N ARG A 122 -13.33 26.23 -11.20
CA ARG A 122 -13.46 27.08 -10.01
C ARG A 122 -12.46 26.66 -8.93
N HIS A 123 -12.26 27.55 -7.97
CA HIS A 123 -11.53 27.19 -6.76
C HIS A 123 -12.34 26.20 -5.91
N VAL A 124 -11.68 25.18 -5.38
CA VAL A 124 -12.27 24.15 -4.51
C VAL A 124 -11.37 23.92 -3.29
N ILE A 125 -11.93 23.42 -2.19
CA ILE A 125 -11.15 23.02 -1.03
C ILE A 125 -10.41 21.72 -1.37
N PHE A 126 -9.13 21.63 -1.00
CA PHE A 126 -8.30 20.46 -1.32
C PHE A 126 -8.90 19.14 -0.80
N GLU A 127 -9.50 19.15 0.40
CA GLU A 127 -10.23 18.00 0.93
C GLU A 127 -11.43 17.59 0.05
N ASP A 128 -12.24 18.55 -0.43
CA ASP A 128 -13.37 18.26 -1.31
C ASP A 128 -12.89 17.65 -2.64
N TYR A 129 -11.78 18.16 -3.18
CA TYR A 129 -11.14 17.59 -4.35
C TYR A 129 -10.69 16.15 -4.10
N MET A 130 -9.99 15.89 -2.99
CA MET A 130 -9.51 14.55 -2.65
C MET A 130 -10.66 13.57 -2.40
N ASN A 131 -11.71 14.00 -1.71
CA ASN A 131 -12.91 13.19 -1.48
C ASN A 131 -13.62 12.85 -2.79
N ASN A 132 -13.71 13.80 -3.73
CA ASN A 132 -14.27 13.54 -5.05
C ASN A 132 -13.38 12.60 -5.88
N PHE A 133 -12.06 12.84 -5.87
CA PHE A 133 -11.08 12.06 -6.63
C PHE A 133 -11.03 10.60 -6.20
N PHE A 134 -10.98 10.31 -4.89
CA PHE A 134 -10.95 8.94 -4.36
C PHE A 134 -12.33 8.30 -4.16
N GLY A 135 -13.40 9.10 -4.19
CA GLY A 135 -14.77 8.64 -4.01
C GLY A 135 -15.44 8.08 -5.26
N GLN A 136 -14.91 8.38 -6.46
CA GLN A 136 -15.47 7.97 -7.74
C GLN A 136 -14.62 6.89 -8.42
N ALA A 137 -15.25 6.02 -9.24
CA ALA A 137 -14.51 5.14 -10.14
C ALA A 137 -13.76 6.01 -11.15
N HIS A 138 -12.45 5.81 -11.30
CA HIS A 138 -11.58 6.68 -12.10
C HIS A 138 -11.87 6.55 -13.62
N GLU A 139 -12.90 7.21 -14.12
CA GLU A 139 -13.21 7.32 -15.56
C GLU A 139 -12.47 8.49 -16.22
N GLY A 140 -11.16 8.61 -15.93
CA GLY A 140 -10.31 9.63 -16.53
C GLY A 140 -10.68 11.07 -16.16
N LYS A 141 -10.93 11.92 -17.17
CA LYS A 141 -11.06 13.39 -17.01
C LYS A 141 -12.38 13.84 -16.36
N THR A 142 -13.37 12.96 -16.22
CA THR A 142 -14.67 13.25 -15.60
C THR A 142 -14.55 13.58 -14.09
N SER A 143 -13.44 13.17 -13.46
CA SER A 143 -13.15 13.48 -12.06
C SER A 143 -13.09 14.99 -11.72
N LEU A 144 -12.98 15.87 -12.73
CA LEU A 144 -12.95 17.32 -12.56
C LEU A 144 -14.29 18.01 -12.87
N ASP A 145 -15.32 17.28 -13.30
CA ASP A 145 -16.61 17.86 -13.71
C ASP A 145 -17.27 18.67 -12.59
N PHE A 146 -17.12 18.22 -11.33
CA PHE A 146 -17.63 18.92 -10.16
C PHE A 146 -17.02 20.33 -9.99
N ALA A 147 -15.81 20.55 -10.49
CA ALA A 147 -15.07 21.80 -10.39
C ALA A 147 -15.19 22.66 -11.65
N GLN A 148 -15.84 22.18 -12.71
CA GLN A 148 -16.02 22.97 -13.93
C GLN A 148 -16.87 24.20 -13.64
N ILE A 149 -16.51 25.32 -14.27
CA ILE A 149 -17.36 26.50 -14.35
C ILE A 149 -18.34 26.23 -15.49
N SER A 150 -19.57 25.86 -15.15
CA SER A 150 -20.64 25.76 -16.13
C SER A 150 -20.78 27.10 -16.85
N SER A 151 -20.60 27.11 -18.17
CA SER A 151 -20.87 28.28 -18.99
C SER A 151 -22.35 28.66 -18.85
N PRO A 152 -22.69 29.97 -18.79
CA PRO A 152 -24.08 30.41 -18.78
C PRO A 152 -24.86 30.00 -20.04
#